data_AF-A0A220SGJ8-F1
#
_entry.id   AF-A0A220SGJ8-F1
#
_cell.length_a   1.000
_cell.length_b   1.000
_cell.length_c   1.000
_cell.angle_alpha   90.00
_cell.angle_beta   90.00
_cell.angle_gamma   90.00
#
_symmetry.space_group_name_H-M   'P 1'
#
loop_
_entity.id
_entity.type
_entity.pdbx_description
1 polymer ?
#
loop_
_entity_poly.entity_id
_entity_poly.type
_entity_poly.pdbx_seq_one_letter_code
_entity_poly.pdbx_strand_id
1 'polypeptide(L)'
;MKRLQQQTSFWLSLISGIGLLYIGIRFFINPIGAEIDYGIRTVTNGDFSFQYIKGIRDFFFGLIIILLLWKKQYFALGLILILGTIVPAADFYIVLSNPNFKTGHLIAHLIAVIICLSCGFYYLKNYKTIVS
;
A
#
# COMPACT_ATOMS: atom_id res chain seq x y z
N MET A 1 -11.35 23.12 9.25
CA MET A 1 -10.12 22.28 9.18
C MET A 1 -10.39 20.79 9.40
N LYS A 2 -11.07 20.35 10.48
CA LYS A 2 -11.33 18.92 10.76
C LYS A 2 -12.00 18.15 9.60
N ARG A 3 -13.02 18.74 8.96
CA ARG A 3 -13.73 18.13 7.81
C ARG A 3 -12.82 17.90 6.59
N LEU A 4 -11.90 18.82 6.31
CA LEU A 4 -10.95 18.68 5.19
C LEU A 4 -9.98 17.52 5.46
N GLN A 5 -9.39 17.46 6.66
CA GLN A 5 -8.48 16.37 7.05
C GLN A 5 -9.15 14.99 6.99
N GLN A 6 -10.43 14.92 7.37
CA GLN A 6 -11.23 13.71 7.25
C GLN A 6 -11.41 13.28 5.80
N GLN A 7 -11.80 14.21 4.93
CA GLN A 7 -11.97 13.94 3.50
C GLN A 7 -10.64 13.53 2.85
N THR A 8 -9.54 14.22 3.16
CA THR A 8 -8.21 13.89 2.65
C THR A 8 -7.80 12.47 3.07
N SER A 9 -7.91 12.14 4.36
CA SER A 9 -7.53 10.81 4.87
C SER A 9 -8.40 9.69 4.29
N PHE A 10 -9.70 9.97 4.10
CA PHE A 10 -10.64 9.04 3.46
C PHE A 10 -10.24 8.75 2.02
N TRP A 11 -10.02 9.79 1.21
CA TRP A 11 -9.68 9.61 -0.20
C TRP A 11 -8.30 8.99 -0.38
N LEU A 12 -7.30 9.39 0.41
CA LEU A 12 -5.98 8.76 0.40
C LEU A 12 -6.08 7.27 0.71
N SER A 13 -6.80 6.89 1.77
CA SER A 13 -6.96 5.48 2.14
C SER A 13 -7.73 4.69 1.08
N LEU A 14 -8.77 5.27 0.49
CA LEU A 14 -9.54 4.63 -0.57
C LEU A 14 -8.69 4.40 -1.83
N ILE A 15 -7.97 5.44 -2.27
CA ILE A 15 -7.10 5.37 -3.45
C ILE A 15 -5.95 4.38 -3.19
N SER A 16 -5.36 4.36 -1.99
CA SER A 16 -4.34 3.36 -1.62
C SER A 16 -4.90 1.94 -1.65
N GLY A 17 -6.10 1.71 -1.10
CA GLY A 17 -6.76 0.41 -1.15
C GLY A 17 -6.99 -0.06 -2.59
N ILE A 18 -7.54 0.81 -3.45
CA ILE A 18 -7.77 0.52 -4.88
C ILE A 18 -6.44 0.31 -5.61
N GLY A 19 -5.43 1.12 -5.32
CA GLY A 19 -4.09 1.01 -5.90
C GLY A 19 -3.44 -0.33 -5.58
N LEU A 20 -3.57 -0.81 -4.35
CA LEU A 20 -3.07 -2.13 -3.94
C LEU A 20 -3.83 -3.29 -4.61
N LEU A 21 -5.15 -3.17 -4.79
CA LEU A 21 -5.90 -4.14 -5.60
C LEU A 21 -5.39 -4.18 -7.04
N TYR A 22 -5.19 -3.01 -7.65
CA TYR A 22 -4.68 -2.90 -9.02
C TYR A 22 -3.27 -3.49 -9.16
N ILE A 23 -2.35 -3.13 -8.25
CA ILE A 23 -0.98 -3.68 -8.24
C ILE A 23 -1.01 -5.19 -8.05
N GLY A 24 -1.80 -5.69 -7.09
CA GLY A 24 -1.94 -7.12 -6.83
C GLY A 24 -2.45 -7.89 -8.04
N ILE A 25 -3.52 -7.41 -8.67
CA ILE A 25 -4.07 -7.97 -9.92
C ILE A 25 -3.00 -8.00 -11.03
N ARG A 26 -2.22 -6.93 -11.15
CA ARG A 26 -1.19 -6.82 -12.18
C ARG A 26 -0.10 -7.88 -12.04
N PHE A 27 0.29 -8.26 -10.83
CA PHE A 27 1.24 -9.34 -10.59
C PHE A 27 0.73 -10.73 -11.04
N PHE A 28 -0.59 -10.92 -11.15
CA PHE A 28 -1.16 -12.15 -11.73
C PHE A 28 -1.22 -12.12 -13.26
N ILE A 29 -1.58 -10.97 -13.84
CA ILE A 29 -1.82 -10.83 -15.29
C ILE A 29 -0.53 -10.56 -16.07
N ASN A 30 0.36 -9.74 -15.50
CA ASN A 30 1.63 -9.33 -16.10
C ASN A 30 2.73 -9.26 -15.03
N PRO A 31 3.19 -10.42 -14.52
CA PRO A 31 4.16 -10.49 -13.43
C PRO A 31 5.47 -9.75 -13.74
N ILE A 32 6.00 -9.91 -14.95
CA ILE A 32 7.26 -9.28 -15.37
C ILE A 32 7.11 -7.75 -15.44
N GLY A 33 6.03 -7.26 -16.06
CA GLY A 33 5.79 -5.82 -16.15
C GLY A 33 5.52 -5.18 -14.79
N ALA A 34 4.77 -5.86 -13.92
CA ALA A 34 4.53 -5.41 -12.56
C ALA A 34 5.84 -5.30 -11.76
N GLU A 35 6.70 -6.31 -11.87
CA GLU A 35 7.99 -6.37 -11.20
C GLU A 35 8.96 -5.25 -11.66
N ILE A 36 9.06 -5.03 -12.98
CA ILE A 36 9.89 -3.96 -13.54
C ILE A 36 9.45 -2.59 -13.04
N ASP A 37 8.14 -2.32 -13.07
CA ASP A 37 7.62 -1.02 -12.62
C ASP A 37 7.72 -0.82 -11.10
N TYR A 38 7.71 -1.93 -10.35
CA TYR A 38 7.98 -1.94 -8.93
C TYR A 38 9.44 -1.57 -8.59
N GLY A 39 10.35 -1.72 -9.56
CA GLY A 39 11.75 -1.30 -9.47
C GLY A 39 12.74 -2.44 -9.26
N ILE A 40 12.33 -3.70 -9.46
CA ILE A 40 13.20 -4.87 -9.34
C ILE A 40 13.15 -5.70 -10.64
N ARG A 41 14.10 -6.61 -10.80
CA ARG A 41 14.10 -7.56 -11.91
C ARG A 41 14.78 -8.85 -11.50
N THR A 42 14.01 -9.93 -11.40
CA THR A 42 14.50 -11.28 -11.13
C THR A 42 14.61 -12.09 -12.41
N VAL A 43 15.49 -13.10 -12.39
CA VAL A 43 15.56 -14.12 -13.43
C VAL A 43 14.51 -15.18 -13.08
N THR A 44 13.42 -15.21 -13.83
CA THR A 44 12.27 -16.07 -13.51
C THR A 44 12.34 -17.45 -14.13
N ASN A 45 12.99 -17.59 -15.30
CA ASN A 45 13.04 -18.85 -16.07
C ASN A 45 11.67 -19.54 -16.23
N GLY A 46 10.59 -18.75 -16.30
CA GLY A 46 9.21 -19.23 -16.40
C GLY A 46 8.50 -19.53 -15.07
N ASP A 47 9.19 -19.44 -13.93
CA ASP A 47 8.58 -19.55 -12.60
C ASP A 47 8.25 -18.14 -12.06
N PHE A 48 6.96 -17.90 -11.84
CA PHE A 48 6.42 -16.64 -11.33
C PHE A 48 5.83 -16.76 -9.92
N SER A 49 6.14 -17.84 -9.21
CA SER A 49 5.55 -18.13 -7.89
C SER A 49 5.74 -16.98 -6.89
N PHE A 50 6.93 -16.35 -6.87
CA PHE A 50 7.19 -15.20 -6.01
C PHE A 50 6.42 -13.95 -6.40
N GLN A 51 6.26 -13.69 -7.70
CA GLN A 51 5.44 -12.59 -8.23
C GLN A 51 3.98 -12.79 -7.81
N TYR A 52 3.44 -14.01 -7.90
CA TYR A 52 2.09 -14.32 -7.44
C TYR A 52 1.93 -14.19 -5.91
N ILE A 53 2.95 -14.58 -5.13
CA ILE A 53 2.96 -14.36 -3.68
C ILE A 53 2.95 -12.86 -3.34
N LYS A 54 3.71 -12.03 -4.07
CA LYS A 54 3.63 -10.57 -3.90
C LYS A 54 2.25 -10.05 -4.29
N GLY A 55 1.74 -10.49 -5.44
CA GLY A 55 0.43 -10.10 -5.96
C GLY A 55 -0.71 -10.35 -4.98
N ILE A 56 -0.80 -11.55 -4.39
CA ILE A 56 -1.86 -11.88 -3.44
C ILE A 56 -1.77 -11.06 -2.16
N ARG A 57 -0.56 -10.73 -1.69
CA ARG A 57 -0.36 -9.90 -0.49
C ARG A 57 -0.85 -8.47 -0.70
N ASP A 58 -0.48 -7.85 -1.82
CA ASP A 58 -0.92 -6.49 -2.13
C ASP A 58 -2.44 -6.47 -2.34
N PHE A 59 -2.99 -7.44 -3.07
CA PHE A 59 -4.44 -7.58 -3.24
C PHE A 59 -5.17 -7.72 -1.89
N PHE A 60 -4.66 -8.57 -1.00
CA PHE A 60 -5.24 -8.78 0.33
C PHE A 60 -5.23 -7.50 1.18
N PHE A 61 -4.11 -6.77 1.23
CA PHE A 61 -4.05 -5.50 1.96
C PHE A 61 -5.00 -4.45 1.37
N GLY A 62 -5.11 -4.38 0.03
CA GLY A 62 -6.08 -3.53 -0.64
C GLY A 62 -7.53 -3.82 -0.21
N LEU A 63 -7.91 -5.10 -0.15
CA LEU A 63 -9.23 -5.53 0.32
C LEU A 63 -9.47 -5.16 1.78
N ILE A 64 -8.51 -5.39 2.67
CA ILE A 64 -8.63 -5.03 4.09
C ILE A 64 -8.90 -3.53 4.24
N ILE A 65 -8.11 -2.69 3.56
CA ILE A 65 -8.23 -1.23 3.66
C ILE A 65 -9.64 -0.79 3.22
N ILE A 66 -10.10 -1.26 2.05
CA ILE A 66 -11.44 -0.92 1.51
C ILE A 66 -12.54 -1.43 2.43
N LEU A 67 -12.44 -2.66 2.92
CA LEU A 67 -13.42 -3.27 3.80
C LEU A 67 -13.57 -2.48 5.11
N LEU A 68 -12.45 -2.18 5.78
CA LEU A 68 -12.47 -1.43 7.05
C LEU A 68 -12.97 0.00 6.84
N LEU A 69 -12.59 0.64 5.73
CA LEU A 69 -13.06 1.97 5.38
C LEU A 69 -14.58 2.00 5.15
N TRP A 70 -15.13 1.04 4.39
CA TRP A 70 -16.57 0.92 4.13
C TRP A 70 -17.33 0.60 5.41
N LYS A 71 -16.84 -0.36 6.21
CA LYS A 71 -17.45 -0.73 7.49
C LYS A 71 -17.28 0.34 8.58
N LYS A 72 -16.66 1.48 8.26
CA LYS A 72 -16.39 2.59 9.18
C LYS A 72 -15.61 2.15 10.43
N GLN A 73 -14.80 1.08 10.31
CA GLN A 73 -13.96 0.54 11.36
C GLN A 73 -12.64 1.32 11.44
N TYR A 74 -12.73 2.62 11.73
CA TYR A 74 -11.59 3.54 11.60
C TYR A 74 -10.46 3.26 12.57
N PHE A 75 -10.75 2.78 13.79
CA PHE A 75 -9.70 2.38 14.72
C PHE A 75 -8.87 1.22 14.16
N ALA A 76 -9.53 0.16 13.70
CA ALA A 76 -8.87 -0.98 13.07
C ALA A 76 -8.13 -0.57 11.78
N LEU A 77 -8.74 0.28 10.95
CA LEU A 77 -8.07 0.84 9.76
C LEU A 77 -6.79 1.59 10.14
N GLY A 78 -6.84 2.40 11.20
CA GLY A 78 -5.68 3.11 11.72
C GLY A 78 -4.55 2.18 12.14
N LEU A 79 -4.86 1.10 12.87
CA LEU A 79 -3.88 0.07 13.25
C LEU A 79 -3.27 -0.63 12.02
N ILE A 80 -4.10 -1.03 11.07
CA ILE A 80 -3.66 -1.67 9.82
C ILE A 80 -2.74 -0.76 9.02
N LEU A 81 -3.04 0.55 8.93
CA LEU A 81 -2.16 1.49 8.22
C LEU A 81 -0.83 1.71 8.95
N ILE A 82 -0.84 1.86 10.29
CA ILE A 82 0.41 2.02 11.05
C ILE A 82 1.30 0.78 10.92
N LEU A 83 0.78 -0.42 11.20
CA LEU A 83 1.53 -1.66 11.05
C LEU A 83 1.90 -1.93 9.58
N GLY A 84 0.99 -1.61 8.67
CA GLY A 84 1.15 -1.74 7.22
C GLY A 84 2.34 -0.97 6.68
N THR A 85 2.74 0.14 7.32
CA THR A 85 3.96 0.91 6.99
C THR A 85 5.22 0.05 6.88
N ILE A 86 5.30 -1.06 7.62
CA ILE A 86 6.43 -1.99 7.55
C ILE A 86 6.64 -2.50 6.12
N VAL A 87 5.56 -2.74 5.39
CA VAL A 87 5.61 -3.29 4.02
C VAL A 87 6.27 -2.31 3.05
N PRO A 88 5.74 -1.09 2.78
CA PRO A 88 6.38 -0.16 1.85
C PRO A 88 7.75 0.33 2.33
N ALA A 89 8.04 0.30 3.64
CA ALA A 89 9.38 0.60 4.15
C ALA A 89 10.40 -0.50 3.79
N ALA A 90 10.01 -1.77 3.95
CA ALA A 90 10.83 -2.90 3.51
C ALA A 90 10.98 -2.90 1.97
N ASP A 91 9.89 -2.65 1.25
CA ASP A 91 9.87 -2.57 -0.21
C ASP A 91 10.82 -1.47 -0.72
N PHE A 92 10.78 -0.28 -0.10
CA PHE A 92 11.72 0.82 -0.37
C PHE A 92 13.18 0.37 -0.20
N TYR A 93 13.48 -0.30 0.92
CA TYR A 93 14.84 -0.77 1.20
C TYR A 93 15.31 -1.84 0.21
N ILE A 94 14.43 -2.77 -0.18
CA ILE A 94 14.72 -3.80 -1.18
C ILE A 94 15.04 -3.17 -2.54
N VAL A 95 14.24 -2.19 -2.98
CA VAL A 95 14.51 -1.47 -4.23
C VAL A 95 15.80 -0.69 -4.14
N LEU A 96 16.05 0.02 -3.04
CA LEU A 96 17.28 0.78 -2.82
C LEU A 96 18.54 -0.11 -2.83
N SER A 97 18.40 -1.36 -2.37
CA SER A 97 19.49 -2.33 -2.33
C SER A 97 19.84 -2.92 -3.71
N ASN A 98 19.06 -2.64 -4.75
CA ASN A 98 19.40 -3.08 -6.10
C ASN A 98 20.53 -2.21 -6.69
N PRO A 99 21.63 -2.79 -7.20
CA PRO A 99 22.76 -2.02 -7.72
C PRO A 99 22.40 -1.01 -8.83
N ASN A 100 21.33 -1.29 -9.57
CA ASN A 100 20.87 -0.50 -10.72
C ASN A 100 19.52 0.19 -10.46
N PHE A 101 19.18 0.48 -9.20
CA PHE A 101 17.90 1.10 -8.86
C PHE A 101 17.75 2.46 -9.55
N LYS A 102 16.51 2.81 -9.92
CA LYS A 102 16.17 4.16 -10.39
C LYS A 102 15.43 4.90 -9.29
N THR A 103 15.82 6.15 -9.03
CA THR A 103 15.20 7.01 -8.00
C THR A 103 13.68 7.13 -8.18
N GLY A 104 13.19 7.11 -9.42
CA GLY A 104 11.75 7.15 -9.71
C GLY A 104 10.96 6.01 -9.06
N HIS A 105 11.52 4.81 -8.96
CA HIS A 105 10.84 3.67 -8.33
C HIS A 105 10.77 3.79 -6.80
N LEU A 106 11.71 4.51 -6.17
CA LEU A 106 11.71 4.73 -4.72
C LEU A 106 10.59 5.66 -4.26
N ILE A 107 10.17 6.61 -5.12
CA ILE A 107 9.18 7.64 -4.78
C ILE A 107 7.83 7.00 -4.41
N ALA A 108 7.39 5.98 -5.15
CA ALA A 108 6.12 5.32 -4.88
C ALA A 108 6.09 4.68 -3.48
N HIS A 109 7.18 4.01 -3.10
CA HIS A 109 7.32 3.37 -1.78
C HIS A 109 7.36 4.41 -0.65
N LEU A 110 8.10 5.51 -0.84
CA LEU A 110 8.16 6.59 0.14
C LEU A 110 6.80 7.29 0.33
N ILE A 111 6.07 7.53 -0.77
CA ILE A 111 4.71 8.07 -0.71
C ILE A 111 3.79 7.12 0.08
N ALA A 112 3.87 5.81 -0.17
CA ALA A 112 3.08 4.83 0.56
C ALA A 112 3.38 4.84 2.07
N VAL A 113 4.65 4.95 2.47
CA VAL A 113 5.06 5.12 3.88
C VAL A 113 4.41 6.36 4.50
N ILE A 114 4.51 7.51 3.82
CA ILE A 114 3.95 8.77 4.31
C ILE A 114 2.43 8.70 4.44
N ILE A 115 1.73 8.11 3.46
CA ILE A 115 0.27 7.93 3.52
C ILE A 115 -0.12 7.03 4.68
N CYS A 116 0.55 5.88 4.85
CA CYS A 116 0.27 4.93 5.92
C CYS A 116 0.43 5.57 7.30
N LEU A 117 1.54 6.26 7.55
CA LEU A 117 1.79 6.93 8.83
C LEU A 117 0.81 8.07 9.09
N SER A 118 0.60 8.95 8.11
CA SER A 118 -0.25 10.13 8.28
C SER A 118 -1.72 9.76 8.44
N CYS A 119 -2.28 8.91 7.58
CA CYS A 119 -3.66 8.45 7.65
C CYS A 119 -3.88 7.52 8.85
N GLY A 120 -2.93 6.61 9.12
CA GLY A 120 -2.97 5.72 10.27
C GLY A 120 -3.06 6.50 11.59
N PHE A 121 -2.16 7.46 11.79
CA PHE A 121 -2.17 8.33 12.97
C PHE A 121 -3.45 9.17 13.05
N TYR A 122 -3.93 9.71 11.92
CA TYR A 122 -5.18 10.45 11.88
C TYR A 122 -6.37 9.61 12.38
N TYR A 123 -6.54 8.38 11.88
CA TYR A 123 -7.65 7.53 12.31
C TYR A 123 -7.53 7.08 13.77
N LEU A 124 -6.34 6.70 14.24
CA LEU A 124 -6.13 6.33 15.64
C LEU A 124 -6.44 7.47 16.60
N LYS A 125 -6.12 8.71 16.21
CA LYS A 125 -6.40 9.89 17.03
C LYS A 125 -7.87 10.30 17.02
N ASN A 126 -8.58 10.11 15.89
CA ASN A 126 -9.90 10.72 15.66
C ASN A 126 -11.06 9.74 15.50
N TYR A 127 -10.85 8.42 15.57
CA TYR A 127 -11.89 7.42 15.27
C TYR A 127 -13.21 7.66 16.00
N LYS A 128 -13.19 8.08 17.28
CA LYS A 128 -14.42 8.35 18.06
C LYS A 128 -15.24 9.50 17.47
N THR A 129 -14.57 10.57 17.05
CA THR A 129 -15.21 11.77 16.49
C THR A 129 -15.69 11.58 15.05
N ILE A 130 -15.16 10.60 14.33
CA ILE A 130 -15.57 10.30 12.95
C ILE A 130 -16.87 9.48 12.92
N VAL A 131 -17.10 8.65 13.94
CA VAL A 131 -18.26 7.75 14.03
C VAL A 131 -19.46 8.40 14.70
N SER A 132 -19.23 9.40 15.57
CA SER A 132 -20.28 10.23 16.19
C SER A 132 -20.96 11.15 15.19
#